data_AF-A0A328YLP9-F1
#
_entry.id   AF-A0A328YLP9-F1
#
_cell.length_a   1.000
_cell.length_b   1.000
_cell.length_c   1.000
_cell.angle_alpha   90.00
_cell.angle_beta   90.00
_cell.angle_gamma   90.00
#
_symmetry.space_group_name_H-M   'P 1'
#
loop_
_entity.id
_entity.type
_entity.pdbx_description
1 polymer ?
#
loop_
_entity_poly.entity_id
_entity_poly.type
_entity_poly.pdbx_seq_one_letter_code
_entity_poly.pdbx_strand_id
1 'polypeptide(L)'
;MKNLFIIPQKTQSIVATIEKEQIINLGSIDIPYGSKTVYCQKHGIFVSINFKEKALKMYRENGEYIGFNNQFNFSSIAIKDDVVYLGGAYKKKKNGLGELCSLLDLSQVDFKFKQINLPIVAVKNKAIDDIVIVGNKLILLDNIVFPKYIFEFDISNPRVPIHTNTINLPDNGTYEHIVKGDGNEKWLGIKSSTVGDFGQAQHLNVLGEKKVQFDYVLNRDQNYNEEIEGPFVNKEDSSEEDFLKEQITEYNSKTPEEKQELLKGENGAMYEYIQEMEDWKNKITFSNPIVDFSIINDNAFILNRNALYCYDLTTYPSKNIIKLQTKLKDMVKLIKTSDNRIVVMSADGYELIK
;
A
#
# COMPACT_ATOMS: atom_id res chain seq x y z
N MET A 1 6.26 15.70 -24.02
CA MET A 1 5.12 14.79 -23.76
C MET A 1 4.19 15.46 -22.77
N LYS A 2 2.86 15.36 -22.94
CA LYS A 2 1.89 15.92 -21.97
C LYS A 2 1.80 14.99 -20.76
N ASN A 3 1.95 15.53 -19.55
CA ASN A 3 1.79 14.79 -18.31
C ASN A 3 0.32 14.81 -17.90
N LEU A 4 -0.46 13.87 -18.46
CA LEU A 4 -1.89 13.76 -18.15
C LEU A 4 -2.11 12.92 -16.89
N PHE A 5 -3.06 13.36 -16.06
CA PHE A 5 -3.52 12.63 -14.88
C PHE A 5 -5.01 12.88 -14.64
N ILE A 6 -5.60 12.04 -13.80
CA ILE A 6 -7.01 12.09 -13.46
C ILE A 6 -7.18 12.58 -12.03
N ILE A 7 -8.07 13.57 -11.87
CA ILE A 7 -8.49 14.14 -10.60
C ILE A 7 -9.90 13.58 -10.32
N PRO A 8 -10.04 12.54 -9.46
CA PRO A 8 -11.32 11.93 -9.18
C PRO A 8 -12.29 12.89 -8.49
N GLN A 9 -13.55 12.95 -8.93
CA GLN A 9 -14.65 13.69 -8.27
C GLN A 9 -15.79 12.73 -7.91
N LYS A 10 -16.76 13.22 -7.13
CA LYS A 10 -17.89 12.42 -6.63
C LYS A 10 -18.69 11.73 -7.76
N THR A 11 -18.90 12.42 -8.88
CA THR A 11 -19.76 11.95 -9.99
C THR A 11 -19.00 11.70 -11.29
N GLN A 12 -17.91 12.40 -11.54
CA GLN A 12 -17.08 12.27 -12.74
C GLN A 12 -15.61 12.43 -12.34
N SER A 13 -14.68 12.28 -13.27
CA SER A 13 -13.29 12.66 -13.03
C SER A 13 -12.86 13.75 -14.00
N ILE A 14 -11.97 14.62 -13.55
CA ILE A 14 -11.37 15.67 -14.39
C ILE A 14 -10.08 15.12 -14.99
N VAL A 15 -9.91 15.28 -16.30
CA VAL A 15 -8.63 15.04 -16.97
C VAL A 15 -7.84 16.34 -16.91
N ALA A 16 -6.62 16.28 -16.37
CA ALA A 16 -5.79 17.45 -16.18
C ALA A 16 -4.35 17.21 -16.66
N THR A 17 -3.63 18.31 -16.88
CA THR A 17 -2.19 18.35 -17.12
C THR A 17 -1.54 19.38 -16.19
N ILE A 18 -0.22 19.33 -16.03
CA ILE A 18 0.55 20.39 -15.39
C ILE A 18 1.29 21.18 -16.47
N GLU A 19 1.07 22.49 -16.53
CA GLU A 19 1.79 23.42 -17.40
C GLU A 19 2.24 24.63 -16.56
N LYS A 20 3.53 24.99 -16.64
CA LYS A 20 4.09 26.14 -15.89
C LYS A 20 3.69 26.15 -14.41
N GLU A 21 3.78 24.99 -13.76
CA GLU A 21 3.43 24.79 -12.34
C GLU A 21 1.95 24.99 -12.00
N GLN A 22 1.07 25.08 -13.01
CA GLN A 22 -0.37 25.18 -12.85
C GLN A 22 -1.06 23.91 -13.36
N ILE A 23 -2.13 23.51 -12.69
CA ILE A 23 -2.98 22.41 -13.13
C ILE A 23 -4.00 22.97 -14.12
N ILE A 24 -4.00 22.41 -15.33
CA ILE A 24 -4.88 22.81 -16.43
C ILE A 24 -5.92 21.72 -16.63
N ASN A 25 -7.21 22.09 -16.54
CA ASN A 25 -8.33 21.21 -16.83
C ASN A 25 -8.48 21.05 -18.35
N LEU A 26 -8.47 19.82 -18.83
CA LEU A 26 -8.60 19.48 -20.25
C LEU A 26 -9.98 18.90 -20.61
N GLY A 27 -10.78 18.53 -19.62
CA GLY A 27 -12.10 17.95 -19.80
C GLY A 27 -12.54 17.07 -18.64
N SER A 28 -13.65 16.35 -18.82
CA SER A 28 -14.14 15.37 -17.86
C SER A 28 -14.43 14.01 -18.51
N ILE A 29 -14.34 12.97 -17.69
CA ILE A 29 -14.62 11.58 -18.07
C ILE A 29 -15.49 10.95 -16.99
N ASP A 30 -16.40 10.05 -17.39
CA ASP A 30 -17.34 9.36 -16.48
C ASP A 30 -16.64 8.23 -15.69
N ILE A 31 -15.64 8.59 -14.91
CA ILE A 31 -14.94 7.70 -13.99
C ILE A 31 -15.32 8.10 -12.56
N PRO A 32 -16.01 7.23 -11.80
CA PRO A 32 -16.40 7.56 -10.43
C PRO A 32 -15.21 7.55 -9.47
N TYR A 33 -15.28 8.37 -8.41
CA TYR A 33 -14.24 8.55 -7.38
C TYR A 33 -13.60 7.26 -6.86
N GLY A 34 -14.43 6.22 -6.65
CA GLY A 34 -13.97 4.96 -6.12
C GLY A 34 -13.11 4.14 -7.08
N SER A 35 -12.95 4.55 -8.33
CA SER A 35 -12.24 3.74 -9.32
C SER A 35 -10.72 3.77 -9.16
N LYS A 36 -10.05 2.69 -9.56
CA LYS A 36 -8.60 2.73 -9.85
C LYS A 36 -8.41 2.88 -11.35
N THR A 37 -7.60 3.87 -11.77
CA THR A 37 -7.45 4.19 -13.21
C THR A 37 -5.99 4.38 -13.57
N VAL A 38 -5.62 3.88 -14.75
CA VAL A 38 -4.33 4.11 -15.41
C VAL A 38 -4.55 4.78 -16.76
N TYR A 39 -3.51 5.46 -17.25
CA TYR A 39 -3.54 6.17 -18.52
C TYR A 39 -2.42 5.68 -19.44
N CYS A 40 -2.80 5.24 -20.64
CA CYS A 40 -1.86 4.89 -21.71
C CYS A 40 -1.67 6.07 -22.65
N GLN A 41 -0.55 6.78 -22.49
CA GLN A 41 -0.26 7.96 -23.31
C GLN A 41 -0.10 7.65 -24.80
N LYS A 42 0.50 6.51 -25.15
CA LYS A 42 0.73 6.12 -26.55
C LYS A 42 -0.57 5.99 -27.35
N HIS A 43 -1.64 5.55 -26.69
CA HIS A 43 -2.93 5.30 -27.32
C HIS A 43 -4.01 6.32 -26.96
N GLY A 44 -3.75 7.22 -26.00
CA GLY A 44 -4.74 8.17 -25.50
C GLY A 44 -5.94 7.47 -24.84
N ILE A 45 -5.68 6.42 -24.08
CA ILE A 45 -6.71 5.56 -23.46
C ILE A 45 -6.56 5.56 -21.94
N PHE A 46 -7.66 5.80 -21.24
CA PHE A 46 -7.82 5.52 -19.82
C PHE A 46 -8.40 4.13 -19.63
N VAL A 47 -7.84 3.35 -18.71
CA VAL A 47 -8.37 2.05 -18.30
C VAL A 47 -8.67 2.10 -16.81
N SER A 48 -9.92 1.79 -16.43
CA SER A 48 -10.43 2.04 -15.08
C SER A 48 -11.15 0.84 -14.52
N ILE A 49 -10.84 0.45 -13.28
CA ILE A 49 -11.65 -0.50 -12.51
C ILE A 49 -12.68 0.29 -11.71
N ASN A 50 -13.95 0.20 -12.09
CA ASN A 50 -15.10 0.74 -11.37
C ASN A 50 -15.64 -0.30 -10.38
N PHE A 51 -15.34 -0.12 -9.09
CA PHE A 51 -15.74 -1.06 -8.04
C PHE A 51 -17.24 -1.08 -7.77
N LYS A 52 -17.96 0.02 -8.02
CA LYS A 52 -19.42 0.10 -7.83
C LYS A 52 -20.14 -0.81 -8.82
N GLU A 53 -19.72 -0.75 -10.08
CA GLU A 53 -20.30 -1.55 -11.16
C GLU A 53 -19.61 -2.92 -11.32
N LYS A 54 -18.51 -3.17 -10.60
CA LYS A 54 -17.67 -4.38 -10.69
C LYS A 54 -17.22 -4.63 -12.12
N ALA A 55 -16.62 -3.58 -12.67
CA ALA A 55 -16.43 -3.37 -14.09
C ALA A 55 -15.01 -2.85 -14.34
N LEU A 56 -14.27 -3.38 -15.33
CA LEU A 56 -13.22 -2.57 -15.97
C LEU A 56 -13.92 -1.45 -16.79
N LYS A 57 -13.29 -0.46 -17.40
CA LYS A 57 -13.91 0.50 -18.35
C LYS A 57 -12.80 1.14 -19.12
N MET A 58 -13.00 1.40 -20.41
CA MET A 58 -12.02 2.11 -21.22
C MET A 58 -12.62 3.36 -21.84
N TYR A 59 -11.85 4.45 -21.81
CA TYR A 59 -12.24 5.74 -22.33
C TYR A 59 -11.10 6.33 -23.16
N ARG A 60 -11.43 7.06 -24.22
CA ARG A 60 -10.46 7.93 -24.90
C ARG A 60 -10.22 9.22 -24.10
N GLU A 61 -9.17 9.95 -24.45
CA GLU A 61 -8.87 11.28 -23.88
C GLU A 61 -10.05 12.27 -23.95
N ASN A 62 -10.87 12.18 -25.00
CA ASN A 62 -12.05 13.03 -25.19
C ASN A 62 -13.29 12.57 -24.38
N GLY A 63 -13.15 11.53 -23.56
CA GLY A 63 -14.24 10.93 -22.77
C GLY A 63 -15.12 9.93 -23.51
N GLU A 64 -14.87 9.67 -24.80
CA GLU A 64 -15.57 8.62 -25.54
C GLU A 64 -15.34 7.25 -24.89
N TYR A 65 -16.43 6.56 -24.54
CA TYR A 65 -16.38 5.22 -23.99
C TYR A 65 -16.11 4.18 -25.09
N ILE A 66 -15.07 3.38 -24.92
CA ILE A 66 -14.59 2.39 -25.92
C ILE A 66 -15.24 1.01 -25.68
N GLY A 67 -15.70 0.74 -24.45
CA GLY A 67 -16.23 -0.57 -24.03
C GLY A 67 -15.40 -1.22 -22.92
N PHE A 68 -15.91 -2.30 -22.31
CA PHE A 68 -15.13 -3.36 -21.64
C PHE A 68 -16.03 -4.56 -21.19
N ASN A 69 -15.40 -5.64 -20.72
CA ASN A 69 -15.96 -6.94 -20.33
C ASN A 69 -16.12 -7.16 -18.79
N ASN A 70 -17.26 -7.72 -18.36
CA ASN A 70 -17.65 -7.98 -16.95
C ASN A 70 -17.22 -9.35 -16.36
N GLN A 71 -16.27 -10.06 -16.96
CA GLN A 71 -16.01 -11.46 -16.56
C GLN A 71 -15.08 -11.68 -15.36
N PHE A 72 -14.40 -10.64 -14.86
CA PHE A 72 -13.37 -10.77 -13.82
C PHE A 72 -13.59 -9.79 -12.66
N ASN A 73 -13.21 -10.21 -11.44
CA ASN A 73 -13.25 -9.37 -10.25
C ASN A 73 -11.87 -8.76 -9.98
N PHE A 74 -11.48 -7.81 -10.83
CA PHE A 74 -10.24 -7.07 -10.66
C PHE A 74 -10.36 -6.06 -9.52
N SER A 75 -9.32 -5.94 -8.70
CA SER A 75 -9.20 -5.00 -7.57
C SER A 75 -7.99 -4.06 -7.70
N SER A 76 -7.06 -4.37 -8.59
CA SER A 76 -5.80 -3.65 -8.77
C SER A 76 -5.41 -3.52 -10.24
N ILE A 77 -4.72 -2.41 -10.56
CA ILE A 77 -4.36 -2.06 -11.92
C ILE A 77 -3.06 -1.25 -11.93
N ALA A 78 -2.18 -1.56 -12.88
CA ALA A 78 -0.98 -0.80 -13.17
C ALA A 78 -0.72 -0.81 -14.68
N ILE A 79 0.16 0.07 -15.18
CA ILE A 79 0.48 0.14 -16.61
C ILE A 79 1.99 0.31 -16.83
N LYS A 80 2.54 -0.39 -17.82
CA LYS A 80 3.86 -0.12 -18.40
C LYS A 80 3.72 -0.05 -19.91
N ASP A 81 4.18 1.05 -20.49
CA ASP A 81 4.05 1.35 -21.92
C ASP A 81 2.58 1.27 -22.39
N ASP A 82 2.25 0.29 -23.24
CA ASP A 82 0.91 0.00 -23.74
C ASP A 82 0.30 -1.30 -23.18
N VAL A 83 0.86 -1.83 -22.09
CA VAL A 83 0.37 -3.03 -21.41
C VAL A 83 -0.17 -2.69 -20.02
N VAL A 84 -1.45 -3.00 -19.81
CA VAL A 84 -2.14 -2.86 -18.53
C VAL A 84 -2.12 -4.18 -17.78
N TYR A 85 -1.65 -4.16 -16.55
CA TYR A 85 -1.67 -5.30 -15.64
C TYR A 85 -2.85 -5.17 -14.68
N LEU A 86 -3.52 -6.28 -14.42
CA LEU A 86 -4.73 -6.35 -13.63
C LEU A 86 -4.59 -7.47 -12.60
N GLY A 87 -4.87 -7.15 -11.35
CA GLY A 87 -4.88 -8.09 -10.24
C GLY A 87 -6.26 -8.17 -9.62
N GLY A 88 -6.55 -9.30 -9.00
CA GLY A 88 -7.76 -9.48 -8.19
C GLY A 88 -8.04 -10.95 -7.95
N ALA A 89 -9.33 -11.30 -8.00
CA ALA A 89 -9.79 -12.66 -7.76
C ALA A 89 -10.57 -13.20 -8.97
N TYR A 90 -10.39 -14.48 -9.29
CA TYR A 90 -11.27 -15.20 -10.22
C TYR A 90 -12.24 -16.10 -9.46
N LYS A 91 -13.47 -16.21 -9.95
CA LYS A 91 -14.51 -17.08 -9.36
C LYS A 91 -14.40 -18.48 -9.97
N LYS A 92 -13.89 -19.47 -9.22
CA LYS A 92 -14.01 -20.88 -9.64
C LYS A 92 -15.48 -21.28 -9.54
N LYS A 93 -16.04 -21.84 -10.63
CA LYS A 93 -17.43 -22.31 -10.71
C LYS A 93 -17.83 -23.31 -9.60
N LYS A 94 -16.87 -23.97 -8.92
CA LYS A 94 -17.17 -24.96 -7.87
C LYS A 94 -16.37 -24.84 -6.56
N ASN A 95 -15.26 -24.09 -6.49
CA ASN A 95 -14.30 -24.20 -5.36
C ASN A 95 -13.88 -22.88 -4.69
N GLY A 96 -14.62 -21.78 -4.85
CA GLY A 96 -14.29 -20.49 -4.22
C GLY A 96 -13.50 -19.53 -5.12
N LEU A 97 -13.00 -18.43 -4.55
CA LEU A 97 -12.15 -17.47 -5.26
C LEU A 97 -10.70 -17.99 -5.31
N GLY A 98 -9.93 -17.57 -6.32
CA GLY A 98 -8.47 -17.71 -6.32
C GLY A 98 -7.80 -16.48 -6.91
N GLU A 99 -6.48 -16.39 -6.76
CA GLU A 99 -5.70 -15.24 -7.23
C GLU A 99 -5.72 -15.14 -8.76
N LEU A 100 -5.99 -13.92 -9.25
CA LEU A 100 -5.99 -13.60 -10.66
C LEU A 100 -4.97 -12.50 -10.91
N CYS A 101 -4.04 -12.78 -11.83
CA CYS A 101 -3.22 -11.75 -12.46
C CYS A 101 -3.33 -11.90 -13.98
N SER A 102 -3.60 -10.79 -14.66
CA SER A 102 -3.79 -10.74 -16.11
C SER A 102 -3.09 -9.52 -16.68
N LEU A 103 -2.72 -9.60 -17.95
CA LEU A 103 -2.32 -8.44 -18.75
C LEU A 103 -3.30 -8.21 -19.89
N LEU A 104 -3.41 -6.93 -20.29
CA LEU A 104 -4.18 -6.43 -21.41
C LEU A 104 -3.24 -5.60 -22.29
N ASP A 105 -3.03 -6.03 -23.53
CA ASP A 105 -2.23 -5.31 -24.52
C ASP A 105 -3.10 -4.34 -25.32
N LEU A 106 -2.93 -3.04 -25.08
CA LEU A 106 -3.73 -1.98 -25.72
C LEU A 106 -3.35 -1.74 -27.18
N SER A 107 -2.27 -2.34 -27.67
CA SER A 107 -1.92 -2.30 -29.10
C SER A 107 -2.76 -3.28 -29.93
N GLN A 108 -3.41 -4.27 -29.29
CA GLN A 108 -4.26 -5.24 -29.95
C GLN A 108 -5.68 -4.71 -30.08
N VAL A 109 -6.30 -4.93 -31.24
CA VAL A 109 -7.67 -4.42 -31.54
C VAL A 109 -8.75 -5.20 -30.78
N ASP A 110 -8.48 -6.45 -30.42
CA ASP A 110 -9.46 -7.35 -29.78
C ASP A 110 -9.44 -7.31 -28.24
N PHE A 111 -8.51 -6.56 -27.64
CA PHE A 111 -8.41 -6.33 -26.19
C PHE A 111 -8.56 -7.61 -25.34
N LYS A 112 -7.90 -8.69 -25.74
CA LYS A 112 -7.93 -9.95 -25.00
C LYS A 112 -7.04 -9.93 -23.76
N PHE A 113 -7.57 -10.45 -22.66
CA PHE A 113 -6.78 -10.71 -21.46
C PHE A 113 -5.91 -11.95 -21.64
N LYS A 114 -4.64 -11.83 -21.28
CA LYS A 114 -3.72 -12.96 -21.12
C LYS A 114 -3.43 -13.13 -19.64
N GLN A 115 -3.72 -14.31 -19.11
CA GLN A 115 -3.43 -14.63 -17.71
C GLN A 115 -1.91 -14.74 -17.50
N ILE A 116 -1.44 -14.20 -16.37
CA ILE A 116 -0.07 -14.39 -15.87
C ILE A 116 -0.12 -15.52 -14.85
N ASN A 117 0.73 -16.54 -15.04
CA ASN A 117 0.81 -17.66 -14.11
C ASN A 117 1.55 -17.21 -12.84
N LEU A 118 0.92 -17.41 -11.69
CA LEU A 118 1.58 -17.22 -10.40
C LEU A 118 2.43 -18.44 -10.06
N PRO A 119 3.58 -18.26 -9.37
CA PRO A 119 4.53 -19.33 -9.08
C PRO A 119 4.03 -20.31 -8.01
N ILE A 120 2.93 -20.00 -7.33
CA ILE A 120 2.28 -20.87 -6.34
C ILE A 120 0.87 -21.25 -6.80
N VAL A 121 0.40 -22.40 -6.32
CA VAL A 121 -0.96 -22.85 -6.60
C VAL A 121 -1.93 -21.89 -5.92
N ALA A 122 -2.80 -21.25 -6.72
CA ALA A 122 -3.81 -20.33 -6.23
C ALA A 122 -4.58 -20.94 -5.05
N VAL A 123 -4.38 -20.35 -3.87
CA VAL A 123 -5.04 -20.79 -2.64
C VAL A 123 -6.48 -20.26 -2.65
N LYS A 124 -7.39 -21.02 -2.06
CA LYS A 124 -8.80 -20.65 -1.99
C LYS A 124 -8.97 -19.35 -1.20
N ASN A 125 -9.82 -18.46 -1.72
CA ASN A 125 -10.17 -17.16 -1.13
C ASN A 125 -9.01 -16.13 -1.07
N LYS A 126 -8.03 -16.26 -1.96
CA LYS A 126 -6.95 -15.27 -2.12
C LYS A 126 -7.13 -14.40 -3.36
N ALA A 127 -6.50 -13.23 -3.35
CA ALA A 127 -6.60 -12.23 -4.39
C ALA A 127 -5.30 -11.41 -4.48
N ILE A 128 -4.97 -10.93 -5.67
CA ILE A 128 -3.94 -9.90 -5.83
C ILE A 128 -4.56 -8.54 -5.53
N ASP A 129 -4.32 -8.00 -4.34
CA ASP A 129 -4.97 -6.79 -3.85
C ASP A 129 -4.37 -5.50 -4.38
N ASP A 130 -3.07 -5.52 -4.68
CA ASP A 130 -2.42 -4.42 -5.36
C ASP A 130 -1.31 -4.84 -6.31
N ILE A 131 -1.02 -3.94 -7.26
CA ILE A 131 0.04 -4.11 -8.26
C ILE A 131 0.86 -2.83 -8.27
N VAL A 132 2.18 -2.99 -8.18
CA VAL A 132 3.15 -1.89 -8.25
C VAL A 132 4.08 -2.13 -9.42
N ILE A 133 4.42 -1.08 -10.16
CA ILE A 133 5.44 -1.12 -11.21
C ILE A 133 6.60 -0.21 -10.81
N VAL A 134 7.80 -0.79 -10.79
CA VAL A 134 9.05 -0.10 -10.45
C VAL A 134 10.06 -0.36 -11.55
N GLY A 135 10.32 0.63 -12.39
CA GLY A 135 11.21 0.46 -13.55
C GLY A 135 10.75 -0.69 -14.45
N ASN A 136 11.56 -1.75 -14.55
CA ASN A 136 11.24 -2.98 -15.30
C ASN A 136 10.71 -4.11 -14.41
N LYS A 137 10.28 -3.84 -13.18
CA LYS A 137 9.67 -4.83 -12.29
C LYS A 137 8.16 -4.65 -12.18
N LEU A 138 7.43 -5.76 -12.29
CA LEU A 138 6.04 -5.89 -11.86
C LEU A 138 6.02 -6.57 -10.50
N ILE A 139 5.41 -5.93 -9.52
CA ILE A 139 5.32 -6.41 -8.15
C ILE A 139 3.83 -6.65 -7.86
N LEU A 140 3.48 -7.91 -7.58
CA LEU A 140 2.13 -8.29 -7.19
C LEU A 140 2.08 -8.46 -5.67
N LEU A 141 1.11 -7.81 -5.04
CA LEU A 141 0.88 -7.88 -3.60
C LEU A 141 -0.38 -8.71 -3.33
N ASP A 142 -0.21 -9.86 -2.69
CA ASP A 142 -1.29 -10.80 -2.36
C ASP A 142 -1.66 -10.73 -0.87
N ASN A 143 -2.96 -10.85 -0.55
CA ASN A 143 -3.45 -10.93 0.82
C ASN A 143 -4.58 -11.97 1.07
N ILE A 144 -4.97 -12.00 2.35
CA ILE A 144 -6.24 -12.39 3.00
C ILE A 144 -6.05 -13.59 3.90
N VAL A 145 -5.26 -14.56 3.44
CA VAL A 145 -5.03 -15.79 4.19
C VAL A 145 -3.56 -16.12 4.15
N PHE A 146 -2.95 -16.20 5.34
CA PHE A 146 -1.56 -16.58 5.50
C PHE A 146 -1.25 -17.88 4.75
N PRO A 147 -0.08 -18.00 4.12
CA PRO A 147 1.03 -17.01 4.02
C PRO A 147 0.75 -15.84 3.06
N LYS A 148 1.34 -14.66 3.31
CA LYS A 148 1.27 -13.47 2.42
C LYS A 148 2.52 -13.36 1.56
N TYR A 149 2.35 -12.99 0.30
CA TYR A 149 3.44 -12.99 -0.67
C TYR A 149 3.56 -11.67 -1.44
N ILE A 150 4.80 -11.32 -1.76
CA ILE A 150 5.15 -10.48 -2.89
C ILE A 150 5.64 -11.39 -4.01
N PHE A 151 5.08 -11.23 -5.21
CA PHE A 151 5.63 -11.84 -6.42
C PHE A 151 6.29 -10.77 -7.29
N GLU A 152 7.56 -10.96 -7.62
CA GLU A 152 8.28 -10.09 -8.54
C GLU A 152 8.40 -10.73 -9.93
N PHE A 153 8.11 -9.94 -10.96
CA PHE A 153 8.33 -10.31 -12.35
C PHE A 153 9.18 -9.27 -13.06
N ASP A 154 10.12 -9.71 -13.88
CA ASP A 154 10.76 -8.87 -14.89
C ASP A 154 9.79 -8.63 -16.04
N ILE A 155 9.55 -7.35 -16.32
CA ILE A 155 8.72 -6.83 -17.41
C ILE A 155 9.53 -5.91 -18.32
N SER A 156 10.84 -6.15 -18.45
CA SER A 156 11.68 -5.55 -19.51
C SER A 156 11.07 -5.77 -20.90
N ASN A 157 10.39 -6.90 -21.10
CA ASN A 157 9.36 -7.06 -22.13
C ASN A 157 7.95 -7.07 -21.48
N PRO A 158 7.16 -5.99 -21.60
CA PRO A 158 5.85 -5.90 -20.93
C PRO A 158 4.84 -6.99 -21.31
N ARG A 159 5.00 -7.64 -22.48
CA ARG A 159 4.06 -8.66 -22.97
C ARG A 159 4.40 -10.07 -22.50
N VAL A 160 5.59 -10.25 -21.93
CA VAL A 160 6.12 -11.52 -21.45
C VAL A 160 6.71 -11.35 -20.05
N PRO A 161 5.87 -11.15 -19.01
CA PRO A 161 6.36 -11.09 -17.64
C PRO A 161 7.05 -12.41 -17.25
N ILE A 162 8.24 -12.32 -16.70
CA ILE A 162 9.04 -13.47 -16.26
C ILE A 162 9.11 -13.42 -14.73
N HIS A 163 8.62 -14.45 -14.04
CA HIS A 163 8.74 -14.53 -12.59
C HIS A 163 10.22 -14.57 -12.18
N THR A 164 10.58 -13.78 -11.17
CA THR A 164 11.97 -13.63 -10.70
C THR A 164 12.12 -13.95 -9.23
N ASN A 165 11.15 -13.60 -8.39
CA ASN A 165 11.25 -13.81 -6.95
C ASN A 165 9.88 -13.96 -6.28
N THR A 166 9.86 -14.66 -5.14
CA THR A 166 8.72 -14.76 -4.24
C THR A 166 9.21 -14.45 -2.83
N ILE A 167 8.66 -13.39 -2.22
CA ILE A 167 9.07 -12.92 -0.89
C ILE A 167 7.91 -13.09 0.07
N ASN A 168 8.17 -13.67 1.24
CA ASN A 168 7.19 -13.73 2.33
C ASN A 168 7.10 -12.37 3.01
N LEU A 169 5.88 -11.86 3.19
CA LEU A 169 5.65 -10.67 3.99
C LEU A 169 5.56 -11.01 5.48
N PRO A 170 6.09 -10.13 6.37
CA PRO A 170 5.88 -10.29 7.81
C PRO A 170 4.39 -10.23 8.14
N ASP A 171 3.99 -10.90 9.20
CA ASP A 171 2.62 -10.85 9.71
C ASP A 171 2.44 -9.58 10.56
N ASN A 172 1.41 -8.79 10.27
CA ASN A 172 1.05 -7.64 11.10
C ASN A 172 -0.24 -7.86 11.89
N GLY A 173 -0.90 -9.02 11.72
CA GLY A 173 -2.07 -9.43 12.50
C GLY A 173 -3.15 -10.15 11.69
N THR A 174 -4.21 -10.53 12.40
CA THR A 174 -5.33 -11.28 11.83
C THR A 174 -6.09 -10.46 10.77
N TYR A 175 -6.56 -11.17 9.73
CA TYR A 175 -7.34 -10.61 8.62
C TYR A 175 -6.71 -9.37 7.97
N GLU A 176 -5.37 -9.35 7.89
CA GLU A 176 -4.64 -8.25 7.29
C GLU A 176 -4.92 -8.11 5.79
N HIS A 177 -5.40 -6.93 5.38
CA HIS A 177 -5.65 -6.52 4.01
C HIS A 177 -4.62 -5.55 3.46
N ILE A 178 -4.02 -5.82 2.29
CA ILE A 178 -3.13 -4.87 1.60
C ILE A 178 -3.97 -3.80 0.92
N VAL A 179 -3.84 -2.56 1.39
CA VAL A 179 -4.61 -1.42 0.90
C VAL A 179 -3.94 -0.79 -0.34
N LYS A 180 -2.62 -0.63 -0.31
CA LYS A 180 -1.85 0.03 -1.36
C LYS A 180 -0.36 -0.31 -1.28
N GLY A 181 0.29 -0.50 -2.42
CA GLY A 181 1.73 -0.45 -2.58
C GLY A 181 2.18 0.80 -3.36
N ASP A 182 3.39 1.28 -3.10
CA ASP A 182 4.11 2.26 -3.92
C ASP A 182 5.61 2.10 -3.68
N GLY A 183 6.45 2.50 -4.63
CA GLY A 183 7.89 2.32 -4.51
C GLY A 183 8.74 2.93 -5.61
N ASN A 184 10.02 2.60 -5.53
CA ASN A 184 11.05 2.83 -6.52
C ASN A 184 12.09 1.70 -6.46
N GLU A 185 13.20 1.83 -7.18
CA GLU A 185 14.21 0.76 -7.32
C GLU A 185 14.85 0.32 -6.00
N LYS A 186 14.85 1.19 -4.98
CA LYS A 186 15.44 0.91 -3.66
C LYS A 186 14.41 0.53 -2.61
N TRP A 187 13.20 1.07 -2.71
CA TRP A 187 12.21 1.05 -1.63
C TRP A 187 10.84 0.61 -2.13
N LEU A 188 10.18 -0.26 -1.36
CA LEU A 188 8.79 -0.67 -1.56
C LEU A 188 8.00 -0.42 -0.27
N GLY A 189 7.08 0.53 -0.33
CA GLY A 189 6.12 0.80 0.73
C GLY A 189 4.84 0.00 0.51
N ILE A 190 4.31 -0.57 1.58
CA ILE A 190 3.11 -1.40 1.60
C ILE A 190 2.25 -0.94 2.76
N LYS A 191 1.13 -0.30 2.43
CA LYS A 191 0.08 0.01 3.39
C LYS A 191 -0.89 -1.16 3.48
N SER A 192 -1.11 -1.65 4.68
CA SER A 192 -2.12 -2.67 4.98
C SER A 192 -3.00 -2.26 6.15
N SER A 193 -4.04 -3.05 6.41
CA SER A 193 -4.94 -2.87 7.56
C SER A 193 -5.37 -4.22 8.12
N THR A 194 -5.34 -4.38 9.43
CA THR A 194 -5.80 -5.59 10.12
C THR A 194 -7.15 -5.36 10.77
N VAL A 195 -7.87 -6.45 11.03
CA VAL A 195 -9.09 -6.45 11.84
C VAL A 195 -8.97 -7.64 12.79
N GLY A 196 -9.03 -7.38 14.10
CA GLY A 196 -8.98 -8.41 15.13
C GLY A 196 -9.92 -8.10 16.28
N ASP A 197 -9.84 -8.91 17.33
CA ASP A 197 -10.69 -8.76 18.53
C ASP A 197 -10.50 -7.40 19.22
N PHE A 198 -9.35 -6.75 19.04
CA PHE A 198 -9.01 -5.43 19.58
C PHE A 198 -9.26 -4.27 18.60
N GLY A 199 -10.01 -4.51 17.52
CA GLY A 199 -10.38 -3.48 16.55
C GLY A 199 -9.57 -3.51 15.26
N GLN A 200 -9.29 -2.33 14.68
CA GLN A 200 -8.66 -2.20 13.36
C GLN A 200 -7.32 -1.47 13.46
N ALA A 201 -6.26 -2.01 12.85
CA ALA A 201 -4.99 -1.29 12.74
C ALA A 201 -4.62 -1.02 11.29
N GLN A 202 -3.74 -0.05 11.05
CA GLN A 202 -3.19 0.27 9.74
C GLN A 202 -1.67 0.21 9.79
N HIS A 203 -1.07 -0.53 8.89
CA HIS A 203 0.38 -0.72 8.87
C HIS A 203 0.94 -0.07 7.63
N LEU A 204 2.16 0.47 7.71
CA LEU A 204 2.95 0.91 6.58
C LEU A 204 4.34 0.27 6.70
N ASN A 205 4.54 -0.81 5.96
CA ASN A 205 5.83 -1.47 5.86
C ASN A 205 6.63 -0.87 4.72
N VAL A 206 7.88 -0.45 4.96
CA VAL A 206 8.81 0.00 3.92
C VAL A 206 9.98 -0.97 3.83
N LEU A 207 9.99 -1.73 2.75
CA LEU A 207 11.01 -2.72 2.44
C LEU A 207 12.11 -2.05 1.61
N GLY A 208 13.37 -2.25 2.00
CA GLY A 208 14.57 -1.85 1.26
C GLY A 208 15.79 -2.53 1.84
N GLU A 209 17.00 -2.01 1.59
CA GLU A 209 18.24 -2.57 2.18
C GLU A 209 18.20 -2.58 3.71
N LYS A 210 17.64 -1.53 4.30
CA LYS A 210 17.26 -1.47 5.71
C LYS A 210 15.76 -1.65 5.77
N LYS A 211 15.27 -2.70 6.45
CA LYS A 211 13.83 -2.84 6.69
C LYS A 211 13.38 -1.72 7.63
N VAL A 212 12.36 -0.98 7.22
CA VAL A 212 11.74 0.06 8.03
C VAL A 212 10.27 -0.26 8.17
N GLN A 213 9.80 -0.51 9.40
CA GLN A 213 8.40 -0.79 9.66
C GLN A 213 7.77 0.39 10.41
N PHE A 214 6.73 0.97 9.82
CA PHE A 214 5.88 1.96 10.48
C PHE A 214 4.55 1.26 10.81
N ASP A 215 4.31 0.89 12.07
CA ASP A 215 2.97 0.42 12.44
C ASP A 215 2.15 1.53 13.05
N TYR A 216 0.87 1.50 12.75
CA TYR A 216 -0.11 2.36 13.38
C TYR A 216 -1.33 1.56 13.83
N VAL A 217 -1.70 1.71 15.10
CA VAL A 217 -2.92 1.09 15.65
C VAL A 217 -3.97 2.19 15.80
N LEU A 218 -5.10 2.03 15.10
CA LEU A 218 -6.29 2.84 15.33
C LEU A 218 -7.15 2.16 16.38
N ASN A 219 -6.97 2.50 17.66
CA ASN A 219 -8.01 2.17 18.64
C ASN A 219 -9.27 2.98 18.31
N ARG A 220 -10.18 2.37 17.56
CA ARG A 220 -11.55 2.81 17.38
C ARG A 220 -12.49 1.88 18.14
N ASP A 221 -12.35 1.91 19.45
CA ASP A 221 -13.52 1.98 20.28
C ASP A 221 -13.33 3.13 21.26
N GLN A 222 -14.15 4.17 21.13
CA GLN A 222 -14.24 5.25 22.13
C GLN A 222 -14.75 4.76 23.49
N ASN A 223 -15.03 3.46 23.62
CA ASN A 223 -15.33 2.78 24.88
C ASN A 223 -14.11 2.11 25.52
N TYR A 224 -12.97 2.01 24.83
CA TYR A 224 -11.68 1.63 25.42
C TYR A 224 -10.88 2.92 25.67
N ASN A 225 -11.33 3.70 26.66
CA ASN A 225 -10.59 4.82 27.24
C ASN A 225 -9.67 4.36 28.38
N GLU A 226 -9.38 3.08 28.48
CA GLU A 226 -8.22 2.65 29.24
C GLU A 226 -7.01 2.99 28.38
N GLU A 227 -6.14 3.85 28.91
CA GLU A 227 -4.76 3.93 28.45
C GLU A 227 -4.30 2.50 28.15
N ILE A 228 -3.70 2.26 26.99
CA ILE A 228 -3.00 0.99 26.75
C ILE A 228 -1.79 1.01 27.68
N GLU A 229 -2.02 0.76 28.97
CA GLU A 229 -1.14 -0.04 29.77
C GLU A 229 -1.06 -1.36 29.02
N GLY A 230 0.15 -1.79 28.66
CA GLY A 230 0.35 -3.03 27.93
C GLY A 230 -0.45 -4.16 28.59
N PRO A 231 -0.88 -5.17 27.81
CA PRO A 231 -1.53 -6.32 28.43
C PRO A 231 -0.57 -6.85 29.51
N PHE A 232 -1.09 -7.09 30.71
CA PHE A 232 -0.41 -7.75 31.86
C PHE A 232 0.24 -6.92 32.97
N VAL A 233 -0.03 -5.63 33.17
CA VAL A 233 0.34 -5.01 34.46
C VAL A 233 -0.90 -4.46 35.15
N ASN A 234 -1.47 -5.26 36.06
CA ASN A 234 -2.36 -4.68 37.06
C ASN A 234 -1.53 -3.69 37.87
N LYS A 235 -1.84 -2.39 37.79
CA LYS A 235 -1.21 -1.30 38.57
C LYS A 235 -1.17 -1.52 40.09
N GLU A 236 -1.84 -2.55 40.61
CA GLU A 236 -1.88 -2.88 42.02
C GLU A 236 -0.69 -3.71 42.53
N ASP A 237 0.09 -4.36 41.65
CA ASP A 237 1.27 -5.15 42.04
C ASP A 237 2.59 -4.54 41.52
N SER A 238 3.16 -3.62 42.29
CA SER A 238 4.46 -2.99 42.02
C SER A 238 5.63 -3.97 41.78
N SER A 239 5.50 -5.22 42.24
CA SER A 239 6.50 -6.27 42.06
C SER A 239 6.59 -6.78 40.61
N GLU A 240 5.50 -6.79 39.85
CA GLU A 240 5.52 -7.23 38.44
C GLU A 240 6.19 -6.19 37.54
N GLU A 241 5.94 -4.90 37.82
CA GLU A 241 6.56 -3.80 37.07
C GLU A 241 8.08 -3.75 37.30
N ASP A 242 8.53 -3.95 38.55
CA ASP A 242 9.96 -3.97 38.88
C ASP A 242 10.64 -5.20 38.28
N PHE A 243 9.99 -6.37 38.30
CA PHE A 243 10.50 -7.56 37.63
C PHE A 243 10.64 -7.34 36.11
N LEU A 244 9.64 -6.77 35.44
CA LEU A 244 9.71 -6.47 34.02
C LEU A 244 10.82 -5.46 33.70
N LYS A 245 10.99 -4.42 34.54
CA LYS A 245 12.10 -3.45 34.38
C LYS A 245 13.46 -4.11 34.51
N GLU A 246 13.63 -5.03 35.45
CA GLU A 246 14.88 -5.80 35.60
C GLU A 246 15.15 -6.65 34.36
N GLN A 247 14.14 -7.38 33.86
CA GLN A 247 14.29 -8.19 32.65
C GLN A 247 14.59 -7.34 31.40
N ILE A 248 13.95 -6.16 31.25
CA ILE A 248 14.28 -5.20 30.16
C ILE A 248 15.72 -4.73 30.28
N THR A 249 16.16 -4.38 31.50
CA THR A 249 17.53 -3.92 31.75
C THR A 249 18.54 -5.03 31.45
N GLU A 250 18.25 -6.26 31.88
CA GLU A 250 19.06 -7.43 31.56
C GLU A 250 19.15 -7.64 30.05
N TYR A 251 18.01 -7.74 29.36
CA TYR A 251 17.95 -7.96 27.91
C TYR A 251 18.76 -6.91 27.14
N ASN A 252 18.62 -5.64 27.52
CA ASN A 252 19.28 -4.52 26.84
C ASN A 252 20.79 -4.44 27.09
N SER A 253 21.28 -5.12 28.13
CA SER A 253 22.71 -5.22 28.42
C SER A 253 23.43 -6.31 27.62
N LYS A 254 22.69 -7.23 26.98
CA LYS A 254 23.25 -8.39 26.27
C LYS A 254 23.67 -8.07 24.84
N THR A 255 24.65 -8.82 24.35
CA THR A 255 25.03 -8.90 22.93
C THR A 255 23.92 -9.56 22.08
N PRO A 256 23.91 -9.38 20.75
CA PRO A 256 22.93 -10.04 19.87
C PRO A 256 22.89 -11.56 20.03
N GLU A 257 24.04 -12.22 20.19
CA GLU A 257 24.16 -13.66 20.40
C GLU A 257 23.57 -14.09 21.75
N GLU A 258 23.85 -13.35 22.82
CA GLU A 258 23.28 -13.60 24.15
C GLU A 258 21.77 -13.37 24.19
N LYS A 259 21.25 -12.36 23.47
CA LYS A 259 19.79 -12.16 23.30
C LYS A 259 19.13 -13.40 22.68
N GLN A 260 19.76 -14.02 21.68
CA GLN A 260 19.25 -15.26 21.08
C GLN A 260 19.27 -16.46 22.03
N GLU A 261 20.21 -16.53 22.96
CA GLU A 261 20.21 -17.56 24.00
C GLU A 261 19.14 -17.31 25.07
N LEU A 262 18.90 -16.06 25.45
CA LEU A 262 17.80 -15.70 26.36
C LEU A 262 16.43 -16.12 25.81
N LEU A 263 16.20 -15.94 24.51
CA LEU A 263 14.97 -16.37 23.82
C LEU A 263 14.73 -17.89 23.89
N LYS A 264 15.78 -18.69 24.04
CA LYS A 264 15.69 -20.17 24.15
C LYS A 264 15.55 -20.67 25.59
N GLY A 265 15.76 -19.80 26.58
CA GLY A 265 15.76 -20.15 28.00
C GLY A 265 14.36 -20.34 28.58
N GLU A 266 14.30 -20.67 29.87
CA GLU A 266 13.02 -20.87 30.60
C GLU A 266 12.13 -19.61 30.58
N ASN A 267 12.74 -18.42 30.52
CA ASN A 267 12.04 -17.14 30.40
C ASN A 267 11.89 -16.67 28.93
N GLY A 268 12.05 -17.56 27.96
CA GLY A 268 12.06 -17.21 26.53
C GLY A 268 10.86 -16.36 26.10
N ALA A 269 9.65 -16.72 26.53
CA ALA A 269 8.43 -15.97 26.22
C ALA A 269 8.42 -14.53 26.77
N MET A 270 9.03 -14.29 27.94
CA MET A 270 9.18 -12.94 28.49
C MET A 270 10.17 -12.12 27.65
N TYR A 271 11.25 -12.74 27.19
CA TYR A 271 12.22 -12.07 26.32
C TYR A 271 11.71 -11.86 24.88
N GLU A 272 10.85 -12.75 24.37
CA GLU A 272 10.07 -12.51 23.15
C GLU A 272 9.20 -11.27 23.31
N TYR A 273 8.48 -11.14 24.43
CA TYR A 273 7.68 -9.96 24.73
C TYR A 273 8.54 -8.68 24.85
N ILE A 274 9.68 -8.73 25.54
CA ILE A 274 10.60 -7.58 25.64
C ILE A 274 11.16 -7.20 24.27
N GLN A 275 11.52 -8.19 23.44
CA GLN A 275 11.96 -7.96 22.07
C GLN A 275 10.88 -7.28 21.25
N GLU A 276 9.64 -7.77 21.32
CA GLU A 276 8.48 -7.16 20.68
C GLU A 276 8.27 -5.71 21.16
N MET A 277 8.45 -5.42 22.46
CA MET A 277 8.40 -4.07 23.02
C MET A 277 9.53 -3.16 22.50
N GLU A 278 10.77 -3.65 22.40
CA GLU A 278 11.89 -2.90 21.80
C GLU A 278 11.61 -2.59 20.32
N ASP A 279 11.14 -3.60 19.58
CA ASP A 279 10.72 -3.44 18.19
C ASP A 279 9.60 -2.41 18.08
N TRP A 280 8.66 -2.39 19.04
CA TRP A 280 7.58 -1.40 19.11
C TRP A 280 8.09 0.02 19.37
N LYS A 281 9.11 0.20 20.24
CA LYS A 281 9.74 1.52 20.48
C LYS A 281 10.39 2.10 19.23
N ASN A 282 10.79 1.26 18.28
CA ASN A 282 11.36 1.67 17.00
C ASN A 282 10.29 2.03 15.94
N LYS A 283 9.01 1.77 16.23
CA LYS A 283 7.90 2.12 15.35
C LYS A 283 7.48 3.57 15.54
N ILE A 284 7.18 4.24 14.44
CA ILE A 284 6.66 5.60 14.46
C ILE A 284 5.14 5.54 14.50
N THR A 285 4.57 6.05 15.58
CA THR A 285 3.12 6.13 15.76
C THR A 285 2.59 7.50 15.32
N PHE A 286 1.45 7.50 14.64
CA PHE A 286 0.71 8.72 14.30
C PHE A 286 -0.52 8.82 15.20
N SER A 287 -1.09 10.01 15.38
CA SER A 287 -2.37 10.16 16.11
C SER A 287 -3.60 10.03 15.20
N ASN A 288 -3.42 9.92 13.88
CA ASN A 288 -4.50 9.93 12.91
C ASN A 288 -4.29 8.86 11.81
N PRO A 289 -5.37 8.32 11.21
CA PRO A 289 -5.32 7.37 10.10
C PRO A 289 -4.43 7.83 8.95
N ILE A 290 -3.57 6.92 8.46
CA ILE A 290 -2.89 7.11 7.18
C ILE A 290 -3.98 7.07 6.11
N VAL A 291 -4.16 8.20 5.43
CA VAL A 291 -5.10 8.32 4.31
C VAL A 291 -4.45 7.77 3.07
N ASP A 292 -3.23 8.22 2.77
CA ASP A 292 -2.47 7.81 1.59
C ASP A 292 -0.96 7.87 1.89
N PHE A 293 -0.17 7.26 1.03
CA PHE A 293 1.28 7.41 1.07
C PHE A 293 1.87 7.34 -0.34
N SER A 294 3.09 7.86 -0.49
CA SER A 294 3.88 7.68 -1.69
C SER A 294 5.36 7.66 -1.38
N ILE A 295 6.14 6.93 -2.17
CA ILE A 295 7.60 6.92 -2.07
C ILE A 295 8.19 7.62 -3.29
N ILE A 296 9.02 8.63 -3.05
CA ILE A 296 9.72 9.38 -4.09
C ILE A 296 11.17 9.58 -3.68
N ASN A 297 12.08 9.15 -4.54
CA ASN A 297 13.51 9.10 -4.23
C ASN A 297 13.74 8.36 -2.90
N ASP A 298 14.52 8.94 -2.00
CA ASP A 298 14.76 8.36 -0.68
C ASP A 298 13.79 8.88 0.40
N ASN A 299 12.61 9.39 0.01
CA ASN A 299 11.62 9.92 0.94
C ASN A 299 10.27 9.18 0.87
N ALA A 300 9.69 8.90 2.04
CA ALA A 300 8.30 8.48 2.19
C ALA A 300 7.42 9.67 2.59
N PHE A 301 6.43 9.96 1.75
CA PHE A 301 5.42 10.97 2.00
C PHE A 301 4.18 10.29 2.57
N ILE A 302 3.85 10.61 3.81
CA ILE A 302 2.75 10.00 4.55
C ILE A 302 1.69 11.06 4.78
N LEU A 303 0.52 10.82 4.22
CA LEU A 303 -0.62 11.70 4.35
C LEU A 303 -1.58 11.13 5.38
N ASN A 304 -1.89 11.90 6.41
CA ASN A 304 -3.02 11.63 7.31
C ASN A 304 -4.09 12.72 7.15
N ARG A 305 -5.19 12.59 7.90
CA ARG A 305 -6.32 13.55 7.83
C ARG A 305 -5.94 15.01 8.10
N ASN A 306 -4.86 15.26 8.84
CA ASN A 306 -4.55 16.59 9.37
C ASN A 306 -3.27 17.20 8.77
N ALA A 307 -2.38 16.36 8.24
CA ALA A 307 -1.05 16.77 7.81
C ALA A 307 -0.45 15.81 6.79
N LEU A 308 0.46 16.38 6.00
CA LEU A 308 1.42 15.66 5.18
C LEU A 308 2.77 15.64 5.90
N TYR A 309 3.37 14.47 5.99
CA TYR A 309 4.69 14.24 6.56
C TYR A 309 5.63 13.74 5.47
N CYS A 310 6.91 14.11 5.58
CA CYS A 310 7.99 13.59 4.79
C CYS A 310 9.02 12.92 5.71
N TYR A 311 9.40 11.71 5.36
CA TYR A 311 10.35 10.87 6.08
C TYR A 311 11.52 10.51 5.16
N ASP A 312 12.73 10.85 5.56
CA ASP A 312 13.94 10.40 4.88
C ASP A 312 14.26 8.95 5.25
N LEU A 313 14.19 8.06 4.26
CA LEU A 313 14.41 6.63 4.41
C LEU A 313 15.90 6.27 4.54
N THR A 314 16.82 7.15 4.16
CA THR A 314 18.27 6.88 4.26
C THR A 314 18.80 7.05 5.67
N THR A 315 18.16 7.92 6.46
CA THR A 315 18.60 8.26 7.80
C THR A 315 17.84 7.51 8.90
N TYR A 316 16.95 6.58 8.57
CA TYR A 316 16.26 5.73 9.54
C TYR A 316 17.25 4.89 10.39
N PRO A 317 17.07 4.76 11.72
CA PRO A 317 15.91 5.16 12.55
C PRO A 317 15.90 6.63 13.04
N SER A 318 16.75 7.51 12.53
CA SER A 318 16.74 8.91 12.98
C SER A 318 15.42 9.60 12.61
N LYS A 319 14.81 10.24 13.61
CA LYS A 319 13.45 10.82 13.58
C LYS A 319 13.38 12.14 12.81
N ASN A 320 13.99 12.23 11.63
CA ASN A 320 13.90 13.41 10.78
C ASN A 320 12.53 13.43 10.07
N ILE A 321 11.50 13.73 10.86
CA ILE A 321 10.13 13.86 10.41
C ILE A 321 9.88 15.33 10.09
N ILE A 322 9.75 15.65 8.82
CA ILE A 322 9.38 17.01 8.40
C ILE A 322 7.88 17.05 8.19
N LYS A 323 7.19 17.83 9.03
CA LYS A 323 5.78 18.14 8.83
C LYS A 323 5.67 19.22 7.76
N LEU A 324 5.21 18.87 6.57
CA LEU A 324 5.18 19.78 5.41
C LEU A 324 3.98 20.71 5.42
N GLN A 325 2.82 20.25 5.92
CA GLN A 325 1.58 21.03 5.86
C GLN A 325 0.66 20.76 7.04
N THR A 326 -0.10 21.78 7.43
CA THR A 326 -1.19 21.67 8.43
C THR A 326 -2.49 22.18 7.81
N LYS A 327 -3.63 21.60 8.22
CA LYS A 327 -5.00 21.97 7.79
C LYS A 327 -5.40 21.49 6.40
N LEU A 328 -5.16 20.21 6.14
CA LEU A 328 -5.78 19.52 5.04
C LEU A 328 -7.27 19.31 5.36
N LYS A 329 -8.17 19.99 4.65
CA LYS A 329 -9.62 19.74 4.75
C LYS A 329 -9.97 18.49 3.95
N ASP A 330 -11.12 17.91 4.25
CA ASP A 330 -11.58 16.56 3.87
C ASP A 330 -11.18 16.10 2.45
N MET A 331 -10.98 14.78 2.33
CA MET A 331 -10.66 14.03 1.09
C MET A 331 -9.31 14.38 0.45
N VAL A 332 -8.22 13.96 1.10
CA VAL A 332 -6.88 14.18 0.57
C VAL A 332 -6.29 12.95 -0.12
N LYS A 333 -5.75 13.11 -1.33
CA LYS A 333 -5.06 12.05 -2.10
C LYS A 333 -3.72 12.54 -2.60
N LEU A 334 -2.71 11.66 -2.60
CA LEU A 334 -1.42 11.93 -3.20
C LEU A 334 -1.42 11.42 -4.64
N ILE A 335 -1.14 12.30 -5.60
CA ILE A 335 -0.87 11.91 -6.98
C ILE A 335 0.62 12.10 -7.25
N LYS A 336 1.30 10.98 -7.47
CA LYS A 336 2.67 10.94 -7.98
C LYS A 336 2.65 11.19 -9.47
N THR A 337 3.33 12.24 -9.91
CA THR A 337 3.48 12.54 -11.34
C THR A 337 4.62 11.75 -11.96
N SER A 338 4.64 11.64 -13.28
CA SER A 338 5.72 10.99 -14.04
C SER A 338 7.09 11.64 -13.83
N ASP A 339 7.13 12.91 -13.43
CA ASP A 339 8.34 13.66 -13.11
C ASP A 339 8.62 13.76 -11.60
N ASN A 340 8.17 12.77 -10.82
CA ASN A 340 8.47 12.62 -9.39
C ASN A 340 8.04 13.82 -8.51
N ARG A 341 6.93 14.48 -8.84
CA ARG A 341 6.29 15.48 -7.97
C ARG A 341 5.06 14.90 -7.30
N ILE A 342 4.61 15.57 -6.24
CA ILE A 342 3.39 15.21 -5.51
C ILE A 342 2.35 16.31 -5.70
N VAL A 343 1.20 15.93 -6.23
CA VAL A 343 0.00 16.76 -6.12
C VAL A 343 -0.78 16.27 -4.91
N VAL A 344 -1.03 17.18 -3.97
CA VAL A 344 -1.94 16.96 -2.85
C VAL A 344 -3.31 17.49 -3.27
N MET A 345 -4.23 16.57 -3.51
CA MET A 345 -5.62 16.93 -3.77
C MET A 345 -6.40 17.03 -2.47
N SER A 346 -7.36 17.94 -2.35
CA SER A 346 -8.38 18.01 -1.29
C SER A 346 -9.78 18.19 -1.91
N ALA A 347 -10.85 18.09 -1.11
CA ALA A 347 -12.20 18.38 -1.59
C ALA A 347 -12.39 19.84 -2.08
N ASP A 348 -11.64 20.79 -1.51
CA ASP A 348 -11.78 22.23 -1.79
C ASP A 348 -10.84 22.74 -2.91
N GLY A 349 -9.97 21.87 -3.43
CA GLY A 349 -8.98 22.24 -4.44
C GLY A 349 -7.76 21.32 -4.46
N TYR A 350 -6.76 21.63 -5.29
CA TYR A 350 -5.50 20.89 -5.39
C TYR A 350 -4.32 21.84 -5.17
N GLU A 351 -3.28 21.33 -4.52
CA GLU A 351 -2.01 22.03 -4.33
C GLU A 351 -0.85 21.17 -4.84
N LEU A 352 0.09 21.80 -5.54
CA LEU A 352 1.31 21.14 -6.00
C LEU A 352 2.39 21.30 -4.92
N ILE A 353 2.90 20.19 -4.42
CA ILE A 353 4.03 20.16 -3.49
C ILE A 353 5.27 19.70 -4.27
N LYS A 354 6.30 20.54 -4.25
CA LYS A 354 7.60 20.23 -4.87
C LYS A 354 8.42 19.27 -4.03
#